data_AF-T1G5I3-F1
#
_entry.id   AF-T1G5I3-F1
#
_cell.length_a   1.000
_cell.length_b   1.000
_cell.length_c   1.000
_cell.angle_alpha   90.00
_cell.angle_beta   90.00
_cell.angle_gamma   90.00
#
_symmetry.space_group_name_H-M   'P 1'
#
loop_
_entity.id
_entity.type
_entity.pdbx_description
1 polymer ?
#
loop_
_entity_poly.entity_id
_entity_poly.type
_entity_poly.pdbx_seq_one_letter_code
_entity_poly.pdbx_strand_id
1 'polypeptide(L)'
;EPIHVFLLCTPLLSFYGECQMIVTHGNLLLCHPNDPTQTFLAWPLTSIKKYTCDKDKFIMQTGRSCKTGEGLFIFNTRMGPMIVKRIKVSFFNLSKVFKPLLINY
;
A
#
# COMPACT_ATOMS: atom_id res chain seq x y z
N GLU A 1 -6.88 -9.10 -6.13
CA GLU A 1 -6.12 -9.32 -7.38
C GLU A 1 -4.87 -8.46 -7.40
N PRO A 2 -3.77 -8.96 -7.97
CA PRO A 2 -2.55 -8.18 -8.21
C PRO A 2 -2.75 -7.04 -9.21
N ILE A 3 -2.01 -5.95 -9.02
CA ILE A 3 -1.99 -4.78 -9.91
C ILE A 3 -0.53 -4.51 -10.28
N HIS A 4 -0.23 -4.52 -11.56
CA HIS A 4 1.11 -4.18 -12.02
C HIS A 4 1.43 -2.70 -11.73
N VAL A 5 2.59 -2.47 -11.14
CA VAL A 5 3.13 -1.15 -10.80
C VAL A 5 4.63 -1.12 -11.03
N PHE A 6 5.19 0.06 -11.26
CA PHE A 6 6.64 0.25 -11.28
C PHE A 6 7.04 1.18 -10.12
N LEU A 7 7.77 0.66 -9.14
CA LEU A 7 8.29 1.42 -8.01
C LEU A 7 9.44 2.33 -8.48
N LEU A 8 9.32 3.63 -8.24
CA LEU A 8 10.42 4.58 -8.44
C LEU A 8 11.46 4.45 -7.32
N CYS A 9 12.71 4.78 -7.65
CA CYS A 9 13.82 4.75 -6.70
C CYS A 9 13.53 5.65 -5.48
N THR A 10 13.87 5.15 -4.30
CA THR A 10 13.74 5.84 -3.02
C THR A 10 14.93 5.47 -2.14
N PRO A 11 15.49 6.38 -1.34
CA PRO A 11 16.61 6.07 -0.45
C PRO A 11 16.25 5.05 0.65
N LEU A 12 14.96 4.75 0.83
CA LEU A 12 14.47 3.84 1.86
C LEU A 12 14.57 2.36 1.46
N LEU A 13 14.77 2.07 0.17
CA LEU A 13 14.79 0.71 -0.36
C LEU A 13 16.03 0.53 -1.24
N SER A 14 16.64 -0.66 -1.14
CA SER A 14 17.75 -1.05 -2.00
C SER A 14 17.31 -1.55 -3.38
N PHE A 15 16.02 -1.44 -3.72
CA PHE A 15 15.45 -1.92 -4.97
C PHE A 15 14.37 -0.97 -5.51
N TYR A 16 14.15 -1.04 -6.81
CA TYR A 16 13.13 -0.33 -7.56
C TYR A 16 12.78 -1.13 -8.82
N GLY A 17 11.70 -0.78 -9.52
CA GLY A 17 11.30 -1.45 -10.76
C GLY A 17 9.92 -2.10 -10.71
N GLU A 18 9.69 -3.03 -11.63
CA GLU A 18 8.41 -3.72 -11.81
C GLU A 18 8.05 -4.58 -10.60
N CYS A 19 6.79 -4.48 -10.17
CA CYS A 19 6.26 -5.20 -9.02
C CYS A 19 4.76 -5.48 -9.22
N GLN A 20 4.23 -6.40 -8.43
CA GLN A 20 2.80 -6.58 -8.25
C GLN A 20 2.36 -5.94 -6.94
N MET A 21 1.32 -5.12 -6.97
CA MET A 21 0.70 -4.51 -5.80
C MET A 21 -0.60 -5.23 -5.44
N ILE A 22 -0.75 -5.66 -4.18
CA ILE A 22 -1.94 -6.35 -3.69
C ILE A 22 -2.49 -5.61 -2.47
N VAL A 23 -3.75 -5.17 -2.53
CA VAL A 23 -4.48 -4.68 -1.36
C VAL A 23 -5.21 -5.86 -0.72
N THR A 24 -4.86 -6.16 0.53
CA THR A 24 -5.51 -7.19 1.36
C THR A 24 -6.46 -6.55 2.38
N HIS A 25 -7.02 -7.35 3.30
CA HIS A 25 -7.86 -6.83 4.38
C HIS A 25 -7.09 -5.85 5.28
N GLY A 26 -5.82 -6.12 5.59
CA GLY A 26 -5.03 -5.35 6.58
C GLY A 26 -3.81 -4.62 6.03
N ASN A 27 -3.35 -4.99 4.83
CA ASN A 27 -2.04 -4.58 4.32
C ASN A 27 -2.11 -4.21 2.84
N LEU A 28 -1.22 -3.31 2.44
CA LEU A 28 -0.77 -3.12 1.08
C LEU A 28 0.53 -3.91 0.89
N LEU A 29 0.54 -4.87 -0.04
CA LEU A 29 1.69 -5.71 -0.32
C LEU A 29 2.34 -5.27 -1.63
N LEU A 30 3.67 -5.34 -1.67
CA LEU A 30 4.47 -5.29 -2.90
C LEU A 30 5.14 -6.64 -3.08
N CYS A 31 4.87 -7.29 -4.21
CA CYS A 31 5.32 -8.64 -4.52
C CYS A 31 6.14 -8.66 -5.83
N HIS A 32 6.83 -9.77 -6.04
CA HIS A 32 7.59 -10.04 -7.25
C HIS A 32 6.71 -9.91 -8.52
N PRO A 33 7.20 -9.30 -9.61
CA PRO A 33 6.41 -9.02 -10.82
C PRO A 33 5.82 -10.29 -11.45
N ASN A 34 6.59 -11.39 -11.42
CA ASN A 34 6.24 -12.67 -12.03
C ASN A 34 5.67 -13.69 -11.03
N ASP A 35 5.73 -13.40 -9.73
CA ASP A 35 5.25 -14.31 -8.69
C ASP A 35 4.63 -13.50 -7.52
N PRO A 36 3.29 -13.29 -7.54
CA PRO A 36 2.61 -12.55 -6.50
C PRO A 36 2.66 -13.21 -5.10
N THR A 37 3.09 -14.47 -4.99
CA THR A 37 3.26 -15.16 -3.70
C THR A 37 4.52 -14.72 -2.97
N GLN A 38 5.54 -14.26 -3.72
CA GLN A 38 6.78 -13.75 -3.16
C GLN A 38 6.65 -12.27 -2.81
N THR A 39 6.41 -11.97 -1.53
CA THR A 39 6.24 -10.60 -1.03
C THR A 39 7.60 -9.96 -0.73
N PHE A 40 7.87 -8.80 -1.32
CA PHE A 40 9.03 -7.95 -0.97
C PHE A 40 8.74 -7.10 0.27
N LEU A 41 7.58 -6.46 0.31
CA LEU A 41 7.20 -5.51 1.36
C LEU A 41 5.73 -5.65 1.72
N ALA A 42 5.43 -5.37 2.98
CA ALA A 42 4.07 -5.27 3.49
C ALA A 42 3.94 -3.99 4.33
N TRP A 43 3.03 -3.11 3.93
CA TRP A 43 2.65 -1.94 4.70
C TRP A 43 1.26 -2.16 5.30
N PRO A 44 1.15 -2.22 6.64
CA PRO A 44 -0.15 -2.18 7.30
C PRO A 44 -0.92 -0.94 6.86
N LEU A 45 -2.21 -1.08 6.50
CA LEU A 45 -3.01 0.06 6.05
C LEU A 45 -3.10 1.15 7.13
N THR A 46 -3.02 0.77 8.41
CA THR A 46 -2.99 1.68 9.57
C THR A 46 -1.72 2.52 9.66
N SER A 47 -0.64 2.12 8.98
CA SER A 47 0.63 2.83 8.96
C SER A 47 0.80 3.76 7.76
N ILE A 48 -0.11 3.70 6.79
CA ILE A 48 -0.18 4.61 5.64
C ILE A 48 -0.85 5.90 6.11
N LYS A 49 -0.10 7.01 6.09
CA LYS A 49 -0.59 8.33 6.51
C LYS A 49 -1.42 9.01 5.43
N LYS A 50 -0.95 8.93 4.18
CA LYS A 50 -1.55 9.60 3.02
C LYS A 50 -1.35 8.74 1.78
N TYR A 51 -2.31 8.81 0.87
CA TYR A 51 -2.18 8.22 -0.46
C TYR A 51 -2.99 9.02 -1.47
N THR A 52 -2.47 9.14 -2.68
CA THR A 52 -3.10 9.84 -3.80
C THR A 52 -2.72 9.17 -5.12
N CYS A 53 -3.44 9.49 -6.18
CA CYS A 53 -3.05 9.08 -7.53
C CYS A 53 -3.38 10.18 -8.54
N ASP A 54 -2.64 10.19 -9.64
CA ASP A 54 -2.98 10.92 -10.86
C ASP A 54 -3.15 9.93 -12.02
N LYS A 55 -3.04 10.39 -13.27
CA LYS A 55 -3.23 9.58 -14.48
C LYS A 55 -2.22 8.43 -14.60
N ASP A 56 -0.99 8.63 -14.17
CA ASP A 56 0.11 7.69 -14.40
C ASP A 56 0.89 7.34 -13.12
N LYS A 57 0.50 7.90 -11.96
CA LYS A 57 1.16 7.66 -10.69
C LYS A 57 0.20 7.31 -9.56
N PHE A 58 0.65 6.43 -8.69
CA PHE A 58 0.13 6.25 -7.34
C PHE A 58 1.24 6.66 -6.35
N ILE A 59 0.89 7.45 -5.34
CA ILE A 59 1.83 7.98 -4.36
C ILE A 59 1.29 7.65 -2.98
N MET A 60 2.15 7.14 -2.10
CA MET A 60 1.80 6.92 -0.69
C MET A 60 2.89 7.41 0.25
N GLN A 61 2.47 7.83 1.45
CA GLN A 61 3.34 8.20 2.54
C GLN A 61 3.09 7.30 3.75
N THR A 62 4.16 6.76 4.32
CA THR A 62 4.14 5.86 5.48
C THR A 62 4.60 6.56 6.76
N GLY A 63 4.27 6.00 7.91
CA GLY A 63 4.78 6.43 9.21
C GLY A 63 5.91 5.58 9.77
N ARG A 64 6.50 6.06 10.87
CA ARG A 64 7.63 5.42 11.58
C ARG A 64 7.34 3.99 12.08
N SER A 65 6.07 3.62 12.23
CA SER A 65 5.66 2.28 12.62
C SER A 65 5.78 1.24 11.49
N CYS A 66 6.04 1.65 10.24
CA CYS A 66 6.36 0.73 9.16
C CYS A 66 7.78 0.17 9.30
N LYS A 67 7.98 -1.09 8.88
CA LYS A 67 9.33 -1.68 8.71
C LYS A 67 10.24 -0.88 7.78
N THR A 68 9.66 -0.26 6.76
CA THR A 68 10.39 0.61 5.82
C THR A 68 10.66 2.02 6.37
N GLY A 69 10.19 2.30 7.59
CA GLY A 69 10.24 3.63 8.18
C GLY A 69 9.22 4.61 7.60
N GLU A 70 9.34 5.86 8.04
CA GLU A 70 8.59 6.97 7.48
C GLU A 70 9.16 7.38 6.12
N GLY A 71 8.29 7.50 5.12
CA GLY A 71 8.75 7.66 3.75
C GLY A 71 7.67 7.98 2.73
N LEU A 72 8.11 8.46 1.57
CA LEU A 72 7.30 8.65 0.38
C LEU A 72 7.66 7.57 -0.65
N PHE A 73 6.65 6.87 -1.17
CA PHE A 73 6.80 5.87 -2.23
C PHE A 73 5.95 6.28 -3.42
N ILE A 74 6.56 6.28 -4.60
CA ILE A 74 5.93 6.68 -5.85
C ILE A 74 5.97 5.49 -6.80
N PHE A 75 4.83 5.19 -7.39
CA PHE A 75 4.64 4.08 -8.31
C PHE A 75 4.09 4.59 -9.63
N ASN A 76 4.71 4.26 -10.75
CA ASN A 76 4.11 4.49 -12.06
C ASN A 76 3.05 3.40 -12.32
N THR A 77 1.82 3.81 -12.57
CA THR A 77 0.69 2.94 -12.92
C THR A 77 -0.51 3.75 -13.37
N ARG A 78 -1.25 3.26 -14.37
CA ARG A 78 -2.56 3.81 -14.78
C ARG A 78 -3.72 3.29 -13.93
N MET A 79 -3.45 2.31 -13.07
CA MET A 79 -4.43 1.66 -12.20
C MET A 79 -4.54 2.35 -10.83
N GLY A 80 -3.92 3.53 -10.65
CA GLY A 80 -3.95 4.33 -9.43
C GLY A 80 -5.36 4.49 -8.83
N PRO A 81 -6.39 4.85 -9.61
CA PRO A 81 -7.76 4.95 -9.10
C PRO A 81 -8.30 3.64 -8.51
N MET A 82 -7.93 2.49 -9.09
CA MET A 82 -8.33 1.18 -8.57
C MET A 82 -7.62 0.85 -7.25
N ILE A 83 -6.33 1.18 -7.13
CA ILE A 83 -5.56 1.01 -5.89
C ILE A 83 -6.19 1.85 -4.78
N VAL A 84 -6.43 3.14 -5.03
CA VAL A 84 -7.08 4.06 -4.07
C VAL A 84 -8.44 3.55 -3.62
N LYS A 85 -9.28 3.09 -4.56
CA LYS A 85 -10.59 2.50 -4.24
C LYS A 85 -10.46 1.28 -3.33
N ARG A 86 -9.53 0.36 -3.65
CA ARG A 86 -9.32 -0.86 -2.86
C ARG A 86 -8.81 -0.54 -1.46
N ILE A 87 -7.85 0.38 -1.31
CA ILE A 87 -7.37 0.84 0.01
C ILE A 87 -8.52 1.41 0.84
N LYS A 88 -9.35 2.29 0.25
CA LYS A 88 -10.51 2.88 0.94
C LYS A 88 -11.49 1.82 1.46
N VAL A 89 -11.82 0.84 0.61
CA VAL A 89 -12.73 -0.25 0.99
C VAL A 89 -12.12 -1.11 2.10
N SER A 90 -10.86 -1.50 1.98
CA SER A 90 -10.19 -2.29 3.01
C SER A 90 -10.08 -1.53 4.34
N PHE A 91 -9.71 -0.25 4.31
CA PHE A 91 -9.63 0.58 5.52
C PHE A 91 -11.00 0.74 6.20
N PHE A 92 -12.05 0.95 5.40
CA PHE A 92 -13.42 1.01 5.91
C PHE A 92 -13.81 -0.30 6.60
N ASN A 93 -13.50 -1.45 6.00
CA ASN A 93 -13.78 -2.76 6.58
C ASN A 93 -12.97 -3.01 7.86
N LEU A 94 -11.69 -2.65 7.90
CA LEU A 94 -10.88 -2.68 9.12
C LEU A 94 -11.52 -1.85 10.23
N SER A 95 -11.94 -0.62 9.93
CA SER A 95 -12.52 0.28 10.94
C SER A 95 -13.80 -0.29 11.56
N LYS A 96 -14.59 -1.08 10.83
CA LYS A 96 -15.78 -1.77 11.37
C LYS A 96 -15.40 -2.86 12.37
N VAL A 97 -14.29 -3.56 12.15
CA VAL A 97 -13.77 -4.59 13.06
C VAL A 97 -13.17 -4.00 14.33
N PHE A 98 -12.61 -2.78 14.27
CA PHE A 98 -12.09 -2.08 15.45
C PHE A 98 -13.16 -1.33 16.25
N LYS A 99 -14.30 -0.96 15.65
CA LYS A 99 -15.43 -0.32 16.35
C LYS A 99 -16.03 -1.10 17.53
N PRO A 100 -16.15 -2.44 17.55
CA PRO A 100 -16.65 -3.15 18.74
C PRO A 100 -15.70 -3.13 19.95
N LEU A 101 -14.48 -2.57 19.84
CA LEU A 101 -13.52 -2.50 20.95
C LEU A 101 -13.35 -1.09 21.55
N LEU A 102 -14.12 -0.09 21.09
CA LEU A 102 -14.01 1.30 21.56
C LEU A 102 -15.28 1.84 22.22
N ILE A 103 -16.26 0.98 22.53
CA ILE A 103 -17.39 1.33 23.40
C ILE A 103 -17.18 0.60 24.73
N ASN A 104 -16.37 1.19 25.60
CA ASN A 104 -16.35 0.97 27.04
C ASN A 104 -15.28 1.91 27.60
N TYR A 105 -15.58 3.20 27.73
CA TYR A 105 -15.09 4.12 28.78
C TYR A 105 -15.92 5.41 28.70
#